data_AF-M6HAH5-F1
#
_entry.id   AF-M6HAH5-F1
#
_cell.length_a   1.000
_cell.length_b   1.000
_cell.length_c   1.000
_cell.angle_alpha   90.00
_cell.angle_beta   90.00
_cell.angle_gamma   90.00
#
_symmetry.space_group_name_H-M   'P 1'
#
loop_
_entity.id
_entity.type
_entity.pdbx_description
1 polymer ?
#
loop_
_entity_poly.entity_id
_entity_poly.type
_entity_poly.pdbx_seq_one_letter_code
_entity_poly.pdbx_strand_id
1 'polypeptide(L)'
;MNRFPAGVTLLPQFITVADTDLWDETNAAEVRLKSGQVMLRSEKVVSIGQAMGIKLRKVREDREVTVGKEAHLEAAWVASMNLPDGTVIETSVVTKKLPMFTSHGKLQAHLSENLERKVKRNAIKELLSIPTAMPREQAKKVWVCVKAVFDPNSENGKNRLKEIEGSASVAEELLFDAVPEILPAPVFDPTEARKKGEMFGKKIQSAKNMDELRSIKAEMREEDYDGFSWTTLINIFNKRYAELKDVRDPKL
;
A
#
# COMPACT_ATOMS: atom_id res chain seq x y z
N MET A 1 -31.13 29.06 13.73
CA MET A 1 -30.36 27.99 14.41
C MET A 1 -30.37 26.77 13.51
N ASN A 2 -29.22 26.39 12.97
CA ASN A 2 -29.10 25.13 12.22
C ASN A 2 -29.21 23.99 13.22
N ARG A 3 -30.36 23.32 13.27
CA ARG A 3 -30.54 22.09 14.05
C ARG A 3 -29.84 20.95 13.29
N PHE A 4 -29.12 20.11 14.01
CA PHE A 4 -28.60 18.87 13.43
C PHE A 4 -29.75 18.02 12.89
N PRO A 5 -29.52 17.21 11.83
CA PRO A 5 -30.49 16.24 11.37
C PRO A 5 -30.98 15.36 12.52
N ALA A 6 -32.25 14.92 12.46
CA ALA A 6 -32.82 14.08 13.50
C ALA A 6 -31.99 12.80 13.71
N GLY A 7 -31.62 12.50 14.95
CA GLY A 7 -30.79 11.34 15.29
C GLY A 7 -29.28 11.55 15.12
N VAL A 8 -28.81 12.79 14.93
CA VAL A 8 -27.38 13.15 14.94
C VAL A 8 -27.04 13.98 16.17
N THR A 9 -25.97 13.62 16.86
CA THR A 9 -25.41 14.37 18.00
C THR A 9 -23.93 14.66 17.79
N LEU A 10 -23.36 15.47 18.69
CA LEU A 10 -21.97 15.85 18.68
C LEU A 10 -21.22 15.12 19.79
N LEU A 11 -20.20 14.35 19.42
CA LEU A 11 -19.30 13.70 20.36
C LEU A 11 -18.03 14.57 20.53
N PRO A 12 -17.81 15.18 21.70
CA PRO A 12 -16.57 15.89 21.98
C PRO A 12 -15.41 14.90 22.15
N GLN A 13 -14.30 15.21 21.51
CA GLN A 13 -13.01 14.54 21.66
C GLN A 13 -12.03 15.54 22.27
N PHE A 14 -11.59 15.26 23.49
CA PHE A 14 -10.64 16.10 24.20
C PHE A 14 -9.22 15.72 23.81
N ILE A 15 -8.45 16.70 23.39
CA ILE A 15 -7.09 16.51 22.91
C ILE A 15 -6.17 17.36 23.76
N THR A 16 -5.26 16.70 24.46
CA THR A 16 -4.18 17.32 25.23
C THR A 16 -2.89 17.26 24.45
N VAL A 17 -2.08 18.33 24.49
CA VAL A 17 -0.83 18.45 23.74
C VAL A 17 0.35 18.52 24.71
N ALA A 18 1.24 17.53 24.68
CA ALA A 18 2.45 17.50 25.48
C ALA A 18 3.59 18.30 24.83
N ASP A 19 4.67 18.61 25.56
CA ASP A 19 5.84 19.30 24.94
C ASP A 19 6.53 18.42 23.91
N THR A 20 6.47 17.09 24.12
CA THR A 20 6.95 16.07 23.18
C THR A 20 6.14 16.03 21.89
N ASP A 21 4.91 16.57 21.87
CA ASP A 21 4.06 16.66 20.68
C ASP A 21 4.37 17.90 19.82
N LEU A 22 5.31 18.75 20.26
CA LEU A 22 5.60 20.02 19.64
C LEU A 22 6.98 20.05 18.99
N TRP A 23 7.05 20.79 17.89
CA TRP A 23 8.26 21.34 17.31
C TRP A 23 8.36 22.82 17.66
N ASP A 24 9.54 23.26 18.03
CA ASP A 24 9.88 24.64 18.37
C ASP A 24 11.22 25.06 17.74
N GLU A 25 11.62 26.31 18.00
CA GLU A 25 12.87 26.88 17.49
C GLU A 25 14.14 26.14 17.94
N THR A 26 14.09 25.35 19.02
CA THR A 26 15.26 24.67 19.59
C THR A 26 15.41 23.22 19.14
N ASN A 27 14.29 22.55 18.83
CA ASN A 27 14.29 21.12 18.53
C ASN A 27 13.94 20.76 17.06
N ALA A 28 13.62 21.75 16.22
CA ALA A 28 13.28 21.52 14.82
C ALA A 28 14.07 22.45 13.88
N ALA A 29 15.35 22.12 13.65
CA ALA A 29 16.23 22.88 12.74
C ALA A 29 15.67 23.02 11.31
N GLU A 30 14.83 22.09 10.85
CA GLU A 30 14.22 22.11 9.53
C GLU A 30 12.97 23.02 9.43
N VAL A 31 12.38 23.43 10.56
CA VAL A 31 11.14 24.20 10.56
C VAL A 31 11.43 25.61 11.01
N ARG A 32 11.40 26.54 10.04
CA ARG A 32 11.54 27.98 10.29
C ARG A 32 10.32 28.51 11.04
N LEU A 33 10.31 28.35 12.36
CA LEU A 33 9.30 28.90 13.26
C LEU A 33 9.74 30.28 13.78
N LYS A 34 8.77 31.16 14.02
CA LYS A 34 9.02 32.43 14.71
C LYS A 34 9.18 32.17 16.20
N SER A 35 9.93 33.01 16.90
CA SER A 35 10.13 32.85 18.35
C SER A 35 8.79 32.81 19.10
N GLY A 36 8.63 31.84 19.99
CA GLY A 36 7.41 31.61 20.76
C GLY A 36 6.28 30.89 19.99
N GLN A 37 6.49 30.58 18.71
CA GLN A 37 5.59 29.72 17.94
C GLN A 37 6.03 28.27 17.97
N VAL A 38 5.05 27.38 17.95
CA VAL A 38 5.22 25.94 17.90
C VAL A 38 4.39 25.34 16.77
N MET A 39 4.82 24.18 16.31
CA MET A 39 4.11 23.37 15.34
C MET A 39 3.82 22.00 15.95
N LEU A 40 2.61 21.46 15.73
CA LEU A 40 2.32 20.08 16.11
C LEU A 40 3.15 19.12 15.25
N ARG A 41 3.75 18.12 15.90
CA ARG A 41 4.43 17.02 15.23
C ARG A 41 3.45 16.23 14.36
N SER A 42 4.00 15.60 13.32
CA SER A 42 3.20 14.82 12.36
C SER A 42 2.40 13.72 13.06
N GLU A 43 3.02 13.03 14.02
CA GLU A 43 2.42 11.96 14.81
C GLU A 43 1.18 12.45 15.57
N LYS A 44 1.28 13.62 16.21
CA LYS A 44 0.17 14.20 16.96
C LYS A 44 -1.00 14.56 16.05
N VAL A 45 -0.73 15.21 14.92
CA VAL A 45 -1.77 15.56 13.94
C VAL A 45 -2.44 14.30 13.38
N VAL A 46 -1.67 13.25 13.09
CA VAL A 46 -2.23 11.97 12.61
C VAL A 46 -3.11 11.33 13.68
N SER A 47 -2.69 11.34 14.94
CA SER A 47 -3.50 10.85 16.06
C SER A 47 -4.81 11.63 16.22
N ILE A 48 -4.78 12.97 16.08
CA ILE A 48 -5.99 13.81 16.05
C ILE A 48 -6.91 13.38 14.90
N GLY A 49 -6.36 13.16 13.71
CA GLY A 49 -7.12 12.71 12.55
C GLY A 49 -7.82 11.36 12.79
N GLN A 50 -7.10 10.40 13.36
CA GLN A 50 -7.64 9.07 13.70
C GLN A 50 -8.77 9.17 14.74
N ALA A 51 -8.60 9.96 15.80
CA ALA A 51 -9.63 10.18 16.82
C ALA A 51 -10.91 10.80 16.24
N MET A 52 -10.76 11.66 15.22
CA MET A 52 -11.87 12.26 14.49
C MET A 52 -12.53 11.32 13.46
N GLY A 53 -11.94 10.15 13.20
CA GLY A 53 -12.40 9.22 12.17
C GLY A 53 -12.08 9.67 10.75
N ILE A 54 -11.04 10.50 10.57
CA ILE A 54 -10.57 10.91 9.26
C ILE A 54 -9.88 9.74 8.56
N LYS A 55 -10.32 9.43 7.35
CA LYS A 55 -9.72 8.43 6.47
C LYS A 55 -8.77 9.11 5.49
N LEU A 56 -7.59 8.52 5.31
CA LEU A 56 -6.56 8.99 4.40
C LEU A 56 -6.51 8.09 3.18
N ARG A 57 -6.65 8.68 1.98
CA ARG A 57 -6.56 7.98 0.71
C ARG A 57 -5.33 8.45 -0.06
N LYS A 58 -4.48 7.50 -0.47
CA LYS A 58 -3.36 7.76 -1.38
C LYS A 58 -3.93 8.00 -2.78
N VAL A 59 -3.58 9.13 -3.39
CA VAL A 59 -4.08 9.50 -4.72
C VAL A 59 -3.09 9.12 -5.82
N ARG A 60 -1.79 9.18 -5.50
CA ARG A 60 -0.69 8.81 -6.41
C ARG A 60 0.37 8.03 -5.67
N GLU A 61 0.93 7.02 -6.33
CA GLU A 61 2.16 6.36 -5.89
C GLU A 61 3.31 7.36 -5.83
N ASP A 62 4.28 7.09 -4.94
CA ASP A 62 5.45 7.92 -4.77
C ASP A 62 6.23 7.89 -6.08
N ARG A 63 6.33 9.04 -6.75
CA ARG A 63 6.96 9.13 -8.07
C ARG A 63 8.01 10.22 -8.10
N GLU A 64 9.01 10.00 -8.92
CA GLU A 64 10.00 11.00 -9.22
C GLU A 64 9.41 12.06 -10.16
N VAL A 65 9.59 13.33 -9.79
CA VAL A 65 9.20 14.48 -10.60
C VAL A 65 10.36 15.46 -10.66
N THR A 66 10.57 16.07 -11.82
CA THR A 66 11.56 17.14 -11.96
C THR A 66 10.89 18.47 -11.62
N VAL A 67 11.44 19.19 -10.64
CA VAL A 67 11.05 20.57 -10.34
C VAL A 67 12.22 21.47 -10.70
N GLY A 68 12.06 22.26 -11.77
CA GLY A 68 13.19 22.98 -12.36
C GLY A 68 14.21 22.02 -12.97
N LYS A 69 15.40 21.91 -12.37
CA LYS A 69 16.49 20.99 -12.78
C LYS A 69 16.78 19.89 -11.77
N GLU A 70 16.02 19.82 -10.68
CA GLU A 70 16.29 18.90 -9.56
C GLU A 70 15.22 17.81 -9.47
N ALA A 71 15.67 16.57 -9.27
CA ALA A 71 14.80 15.43 -9.03
C ALA A 71 14.18 15.49 -7.63
N HIS A 72 12.86 15.35 -7.57
CA HIS A 72 12.07 15.37 -6.35
C HIS A 72 11.21 14.12 -6.25
N LEU A 73 10.99 13.64 -5.03
CA LEU A 73 9.95 12.65 -4.75
C LEU A 73 8.63 13.37 -4.45
N GLU A 74 7.57 13.00 -5.14
CA GLU A 74 6.22 13.53 -4.97
C GLU A 74 5.28 12.47 -4.37
N ALA A 75 4.50 12.87 -3.37
CA ALA A 75 3.39 12.07 -2.85
C ALA A 75 2.14 12.95 -2.70
N ALA A 76 0.97 12.35 -2.92
CA ALA A 76 -0.32 13.03 -2.90
C ALA A 76 -1.38 12.24 -2.12
N TRP A 77 -2.08 12.93 -1.21
CA TRP A 77 -3.08 12.35 -0.33
C TRP A 77 -4.34 13.21 -0.26
N VAL A 78 -5.47 12.56 -0.01
CA VAL A 78 -6.75 13.21 0.33
C VAL A 78 -7.18 12.73 1.71
N ALA A 79 -7.59 13.67 2.56
CA ALA A 79 -8.25 13.36 3.82
C ALA A 79 -9.76 13.46 3.63
N SER A 80 -10.49 12.49 4.19
CA SER A 80 -11.94 12.38 4.06
C SER A 80 -12.58 12.05 5.41
N MET A 81 -13.79 12.54 5.64
CA MET A 81 -14.60 12.22 6.80
C MET A 81 -16.04 12.02 6.39
N ASN A 82 -16.62 10.89 6.79
CA ASN A 82 -18.02 10.58 6.55
C ASN A 82 -18.85 11.16 7.69
N LEU A 83 -19.83 11.98 7.35
CA LEU A 83 -20.84 12.46 8.28
C LEU A 83 -21.97 11.42 8.44
N PRO A 84 -22.72 11.48 9.55
CA PRO A 84 -23.84 10.56 9.79
C PRO A 84 -24.96 10.62 8.74
N ASP A 85 -25.11 11.71 8.01
CA ASP A 85 -26.07 11.83 6.91
C ASP A 85 -25.60 11.15 5.61
N GLY A 86 -24.41 10.56 5.60
CA GLY A 86 -23.77 9.95 4.43
C GLY A 86 -22.95 10.94 3.60
N THR A 87 -22.97 12.23 3.94
CA THR A 87 -22.14 13.24 3.26
C THR A 87 -20.66 12.96 3.52
N VAL A 88 -19.86 12.93 2.45
CA VAL A 88 -18.40 12.81 2.56
C VAL A 88 -17.78 14.20 2.42
N ILE A 89 -17.07 14.65 3.45
CA ILE A 89 -16.25 15.86 3.38
C ILE A 89 -14.84 15.43 3.03
N GLU A 90 -14.29 15.96 1.95
CA GLU A 90 -12.92 15.68 1.50
C GLU A 90 -12.11 16.95 1.35
N THR A 91 -10.80 16.84 1.54
CA THR A 91 -9.85 17.91 1.19
C THR A 91 -9.60 17.95 -0.31
N SER A 92 -9.00 19.04 -0.77
CA SER A 92 -8.34 19.01 -2.07
C SER A 92 -7.18 17.99 -2.07
N VAL A 93 -6.64 17.67 -3.26
CA VAL A 93 -5.49 16.77 -3.38
C VAL A 93 -4.26 17.46 -2.81
N VAL A 94 -3.86 17.06 -1.61
CA VAL A 94 -2.70 17.63 -0.93
C VAL A 94 -1.45 16.94 -1.42
N THR A 95 -0.54 17.72 -2.01
CA THR A 95 0.69 17.22 -2.61
C THR A 95 1.92 17.77 -1.89
N LYS A 96 2.93 16.94 -1.68
CA LYS A 96 4.26 17.40 -1.22
C LYS A 96 5.34 16.87 -2.15
N LYS A 97 6.35 17.71 -2.38
CA LYS A 97 7.56 17.39 -3.12
C LYS A 97 8.75 17.61 -2.19
N LEU A 98 9.69 16.67 -2.18
CA LEU A 98 10.97 16.82 -1.48
C LEU A 98 12.13 16.47 -2.42
N PRO A 99 13.23 17.23 -2.41
CA PRO A 99 14.37 16.97 -3.27
C PRO A 99 15.01 15.63 -2.91
N MET A 100 15.35 14.82 -3.93
CA MET A 100 15.91 13.49 -3.74
C MET A 100 17.35 13.50 -3.22
N PHE A 101 18.07 14.56 -3.57
CA PHE A 101 19.48 14.74 -3.25
C PHE A 101 19.67 15.95 -2.35
N THR A 102 20.68 15.91 -1.47
CA THR A 102 21.14 17.11 -0.77
C THR A 102 21.85 18.07 -1.73
N SER A 103 22.13 19.30 -1.28
CA SER A 103 22.99 20.25 -1.99
C SER A 103 24.40 19.72 -2.31
N HIS A 104 24.82 18.64 -1.64
CA HIS A 104 26.10 17.95 -1.85
C HIS A 104 25.97 16.65 -2.67
N GLY A 105 24.81 16.40 -3.29
CA GLY A 105 24.59 15.27 -4.19
C GLY A 105 24.38 13.92 -3.51
N LYS A 106 24.23 13.86 -2.18
CA LYS A 106 23.92 12.60 -1.47
C LYS A 106 22.43 12.31 -1.51
N LEU A 107 22.06 11.06 -1.84
CA LEU A 107 20.68 10.57 -1.77
C LEU A 107 20.18 10.65 -0.32
N GLN A 108 19.01 11.26 -0.09
CA GLN A 108 18.45 11.33 1.25
C GLN A 108 17.65 10.04 1.57
N ALA A 109 18.27 9.09 2.25
CA ALA A 109 17.68 7.77 2.54
C ALA A 109 16.37 7.80 3.37
N HIS A 110 16.09 8.89 4.08
CA HIS A 110 14.89 9.04 4.93
C HIS A 110 13.70 9.70 4.21
N LEU A 111 13.74 9.85 2.89
CA LEU A 111 12.79 10.67 2.13
C LEU A 111 11.36 10.12 2.07
N SER A 112 11.16 8.83 1.78
CA SER A 112 9.82 8.31 1.46
C SER A 112 8.91 8.26 2.70
N GLU A 113 9.36 7.65 3.79
CA GLU A 113 8.58 7.61 5.04
C GLU A 113 8.32 9.01 5.61
N ASN A 114 9.30 9.92 5.51
CA ASN A 114 9.14 11.29 5.98
C ASN A 114 8.21 12.10 5.06
N LEU A 115 8.27 11.90 3.74
CA LEU A 115 7.40 12.54 2.76
C LEU A 115 5.95 12.17 3.00
N GLU A 116 5.64 10.87 3.06
CA GLU A 116 4.27 10.42 3.29
C GLU A 116 3.69 10.97 4.59
N ARG A 117 4.44 10.89 5.70
CA ARG A 117 4.01 11.45 6.99
C ARG A 117 3.72 12.95 6.89
N LYS A 118 4.60 13.70 6.19
CA LYS A 118 4.43 15.14 5.96
C LYS A 118 3.17 15.45 5.12
N VAL A 119 2.86 14.65 4.10
CA VAL A 119 1.67 14.86 3.25
C VAL A 119 0.40 14.50 3.99
N LYS A 120 0.36 13.34 4.67
CA LYS A 120 -0.76 12.89 5.51
C LYS A 120 -1.12 13.94 6.56
N ARG A 121 -0.10 14.47 7.27
CA ARG A 121 -0.26 15.57 8.22
C ARG A 121 -0.91 16.79 7.57
N ASN A 122 -0.43 17.21 6.40
CA ASN A 122 -0.95 18.39 5.73
C ASN A 122 -2.41 18.20 5.27
N ALA A 123 -2.78 17.02 4.78
CA ALA A 123 -4.16 16.70 4.43
C ALA A 123 -5.09 16.78 5.65
N ILE A 124 -4.70 16.21 6.80
CA ILE A 124 -5.50 16.31 8.03
C ILE A 124 -5.63 17.78 8.49
N LYS A 125 -4.53 18.55 8.42
CA LYS A 125 -4.55 19.96 8.79
C LYS A 125 -5.48 20.79 7.90
N GLU A 126 -5.54 20.50 6.60
CA GLU A 126 -6.47 21.15 5.69
C GLU A 126 -7.92 20.85 6.08
N LEU A 127 -8.24 19.57 6.31
CA LEU A 127 -9.61 19.16 6.68
C LEU A 127 -10.07 19.76 8.00
N LEU A 128 -9.19 19.78 9.00
CA LEU A 128 -9.50 20.28 10.35
C LEU A 128 -9.16 21.76 10.53
N SER A 129 -8.68 22.45 9.49
CA SER A 129 -8.20 23.83 9.56
C SER A 129 -7.17 24.09 10.69
N ILE A 130 -6.30 23.10 10.97
CA ILE A 130 -5.26 23.23 11.99
C ILE A 130 -4.10 24.08 11.43
N PRO A 131 -3.75 25.21 12.07
CA PRO A 131 -2.69 26.08 11.57
C PRO A 131 -1.32 25.40 11.61
N THR A 132 -0.43 25.82 10.70
CA THR A 132 0.94 25.26 10.63
C THR A 132 1.79 25.62 11.83
N ALA A 133 1.67 26.84 12.32
CA ALA A 133 2.35 27.31 13.51
C ALA A 133 1.36 28.14 14.33
N MET A 134 1.50 28.08 15.64
CA MET A 134 0.68 28.85 16.58
C MET A 134 1.47 29.18 17.84
N PRO A 135 1.07 30.18 18.64
CA PRO A 135 1.69 30.45 19.93
C PRO A 135 1.67 29.21 20.83
N ARG A 136 2.76 28.95 21.58
CA ARG A 136 2.87 27.80 22.49
C ARG A 136 1.68 27.69 23.46
N GLU A 137 1.26 28.82 24.03
CA GLU A 137 0.13 28.88 24.96
C GLU A 137 -1.18 28.40 24.33
N GLN A 138 -1.40 28.65 23.03
CA GLN A 138 -2.59 28.16 22.33
C GLN A 138 -2.51 26.67 22.06
N ALA A 139 -1.32 26.18 21.67
CA ALA A 139 -1.10 24.76 21.46
C ALA A 139 -1.30 23.93 22.74
N LYS A 140 -0.95 24.49 23.90
CA LYS A 140 -1.02 23.82 25.21
C LYS A 140 -2.41 23.79 25.86
N LYS A 141 -3.39 24.52 25.31
CA LYS A 141 -4.77 24.43 25.78
C LYS A 141 -5.34 23.04 25.49
N VAL A 142 -6.36 22.66 26.25
CA VAL A 142 -7.17 21.49 25.88
C VAL A 142 -7.97 21.84 24.63
N TRP A 143 -7.80 21.05 23.58
CA TRP A 143 -8.57 21.21 22.36
C TRP A 143 -9.81 20.32 22.43
N VAL A 144 -10.92 20.82 21.95
CA VAL A 144 -12.16 20.06 21.82
C VAL A 144 -12.46 19.93 20.34
N CYS A 145 -12.20 18.76 19.79
CA CYS A 145 -12.61 18.45 18.43
C CYS A 145 -13.98 17.77 18.51
N VAL A 146 -14.92 18.21 17.69
CA VAL A 146 -16.31 17.77 17.79
C VAL A 146 -16.68 16.96 16.55
N LYS A 147 -17.04 15.69 16.76
CA LYS A 147 -17.43 14.79 15.68
C LYS A 147 -18.94 14.62 15.66
N ALA A 148 -19.56 14.75 14.49
CA ALA A 148 -20.95 14.37 14.31
C ALA A 148 -21.07 12.84 14.31
N VAL A 149 -21.93 12.30 15.18
CA VAL A 149 -22.19 10.86 15.31
C VAL A 149 -23.70 10.63 15.37
N PHE A 150 -24.15 9.41 15.06
CA PHE A 150 -25.52 9.03 15.34
C PHE A 150 -25.78 9.07 16.84
N ASP A 151 -26.90 9.66 17.25
CA ASP A 151 -27.29 9.73 18.64
C ASP A 151 -27.73 8.35 19.13
N PRO A 152 -26.98 7.70 20.03
CA PRO A 152 -27.33 6.39 20.54
C PRO A 152 -28.61 6.41 21.38
N ASN A 153 -29.08 7.59 21.81
CA ASN A 153 -30.30 7.74 22.58
C ASN A 153 -31.53 8.04 21.70
N SER A 154 -31.33 8.40 20.43
CA SER A 154 -32.41 8.62 19.47
C SER A 154 -32.81 7.32 18.79
N GLU A 155 -34.11 7.09 18.57
CA GLU A 155 -34.61 5.91 17.85
C GLU A 155 -34.03 5.81 16.43
N ASN A 156 -33.98 6.95 15.71
CA ASN A 156 -33.35 7.02 14.39
C ASN A 156 -31.84 6.72 14.45
N GLY A 157 -31.14 7.21 15.47
CA GLY A 157 -29.71 6.95 15.64
C GLY A 157 -29.42 5.49 15.98
N LYS A 158 -30.22 4.86 16.85
CA LYS A 158 -30.13 3.43 17.18
C LYS A 158 -30.33 2.53 15.96
N ASN A 159 -31.33 2.82 15.12
CA ASN A 159 -31.59 2.04 13.92
C ASN A 159 -30.43 2.11 12.92
N ARG A 160 -29.89 3.32 12.69
CA ARG A 160 -28.72 3.52 11.82
C ARG A 160 -27.44 2.88 12.36
N LEU A 161 -27.21 2.93 13.67
CA LEU A 161 -26.06 2.25 14.29
C LEU A 161 -26.12 0.74 14.07
N LYS A 162 -27.29 0.12 14.26
CA LYS A 162 -27.50 -1.32 14.02
C LYS A 162 -27.27 -1.71 12.54
N GLU A 163 -27.72 -0.89 11.59
CA GLU A 163 -27.45 -1.12 10.16
C GLU A 163 -25.96 -1.13 9.85
N ILE A 164 -25.19 -0.20 10.45
CA ILE A 164 -23.75 -0.09 10.25
C ILE A 164 -23.01 -1.26 10.91
N GLU A 165 -23.35 -1.59 12.16
CA GLU A 165 -22.76 -2.72 12.87
C GLU A 165 -23.04 -4.04 12.13
N GLY A 166 -24.27 -4.26 11.67
CA GLY A 166 -24.62 -5.42 10.86
C GLY A 166 -23.86 -5.49 9.53
N SER A 167 -23.69 -4.35 8.85
CA SER A 167 -22.90 -4.29 7.61
C SER A 167 -21.41 -4.55 7.85
N ALA A 168 -20.87 -4.08 8.98
CA ALA A 168 -19.49 -4.31 9.36
C ALA A 168 -19.24 -5.79 9.69
N SER A 169 -20.14 -6.43 10.44
CA SER A 169 -20.05 -7.87 10.72
C SER A 169 -20.11 -8.71 9.46
N VAL A 170 -21.00 -8.40 8.50
CA VAL A 170 -21.06 -9.11 7.21
C VAL A 170 -19.79 -8.89 6.38
N ALA A 171 -19.21 -7.68 6.39
CA ALA A 171 -17.95 -7.41 5.71
C ALA A 171 -16.75 -8.11 6.38
N GLU A 172 -16.77 -8.22 7.71
CA GLU A 172 -15.79 -8.98 8.49
C GLU A 172 -15.90 -10.47 8.17
N GLU A 173 -17.10 -11.04 8.18
CA GLU A 173 -17.37 -12.40 7.71
C GLU A 173 -16.86 -12.59 6.28
N LEU A 174 -17.14 -11.70 5.33
CA LEU A 174 -16.64 -11.82 3.95
C LEU A 174 -15.10 -11.75 3.82
N LEU A 175 -14.42 -11.04 4.71
CA LEU A 175 -12.95 -10.95 4.73
C LEU A 175 -12.29 -12.20 5.33
N PHE A 176 -13.00 -12.93 6.20
CA PHE A 176 -12.47 -14.07 6.93
C PHE A 176 -13.08 -15.44 6.56
N ASP A 177 -14.27 -15.47 5.94
CA ASP A 177 -14.91 -16.65 5.32
C ASP A 177 -14.53 -16.81 3.84
N ALA A 178 -13.92 -15.79 3.23
CA ALA A 178 -13.07 -16.04 2.07
C ALA A 178 -11.80 -16.73 2.57
N VAL A 179 -11.92 -18.02 2.95
CA VAL A 179 -10.79 -18.94 2.88
C VAL A 179 -10.23 -18.72 1.49
N PRO A 180 -9.04 -18.12 1.34
CA PRO A 180 -8.41 -18.15 0.03
C PRO A 180 -8.32 -19.64 -0.25
N GLU A 181 -8.80 -20.11 -1.40
CA GLU A 181 -8.23 -21.32 -1.96
C GLU A 181 -6.74 -21.01 -2.15
N ILE A 182 -5.97 -21.15 -1.07
CA ILE A 182 -4.55 -21.36 -1.12
C ILE A 182 -4.48 -22.72 -1.77
N LEU A 183 -4.47 -22.73 -3.11
CA LEU A 183 -3.93 -23.87 -3.83
C LEU A 183 -2.58 -24.13 -3.14
N PRO A 184 -2.41 -25.29 -2.47
CA PRO A 184 -1.15 -25.56 -1.80
C PRO A 184 -0.05 -25.38 -2.83
N ALA A 185 1.00 -24.65 -2.47
CA ALA A 185 2.18 -24.50 -3.32
C ALA A 185 2.54 -25.90 -3.85
N PRO A 186 2.77 -26.07 -5.17
CA PRO A 186 2.95 -27.40 -5.75
C PRO A 186 4.07 -28.11 -4.99
N VAL A 187 3.67 -29.12 -4.20
CA VAL A 187 4.63 -29.96 -3.47
C VAL A 187 5.32 -30.77 -4.55
N PHE A 188 6.60 -30.51 -4.78
CA PHE A 188 7.41 -31.29 -5.70
C PHE A 188 7.39 -32.76 -5.24
N ASP A 189 6.70 -33.64 -5.98
CA ASP A 189 6.73 -35.10 -5.78
C ASP A 189 7.84 -35.69 -6.66
N PRO A 190 8.96 -36.15 -6.07
CA PRO A 190 10.07 -36.75 -6.82
C PRO A 190 9.66 -37.98 -7.64
N THR A 191 8.61 -38.69 -7.22
CA THR A 191 8.12 -39.89 -7.89
C THR A 191 7.38 -39.54 -9.17
N GLU A 192 6.57 -38.48 -9.15
CA GLU A 192 5.83 -38.01 -10.32
C GLU A 192 6.77 -37.34 -11.34
N ALA A 193 7.71 -36.51 -10.87
CA ALA A 193 8.75 -35.89 -11.70
C ALA A 193 9.58 -36.93 -12.46
N ARG A 194 9.97 -38.03 -11.78
CA ARG A 194 10.70 -39.14 -12.42
C ARG A 194 9.87 -39.87 -13.47
N LYS A 195 8.59 -40.15 -13.22
CA LYS A 195 7.70 -40.77 -14.23
C LYS A 195 7.51 -39.87 -15.46
N LYS A 196 7.33 -38.56 -15.26
CA LYS A 196 7.27 -37.58 -16.36
C LYS A 196 8.59 -37.57 -17.14
N GLY A 197 9.73 -37.56 -16.44
CA GLY A 197 11.05 -37.62 -17.07
C GLY A 197 11.26 -38.88 -17.91
N GLU A 198 10.86 -40.06 -17.43
CA GLU A 198 10.94 -41.30 -18.21
C GLU A 198 10.03 -41.28 -19.45
N MET A 199 8.81 -40.73 -19.34
CA MET A 199 7.92 -40.56 -20.49
C MET A 199 8.50 -39.61 -21.54
N PHE A 200 8.97 -38.44 -21.12
CA PHE A 200 9.57 -37.46 -22.03
C PHE A 200 10.88 -37.97 -22.64
N GLY A 201 11.71 -38.67 -21.87
CA GLY A 201 12.92 -39.32 -22.38
C GLY A 201 12.62 -40.32 -23.50
N LYS A 202 11.57 -41.15 -23.35
CA LYS A 202 11.10 -42.05 -24.41
C LYS A 202 10.57 -41.29 -25.63
N LYS A 203 9.75 -40.25 -25.43
CA LYS A 203 9.23 -39.40 -26.53
C LYS A 203 10.38 -38.79 -27.34
N ILE A 204 11.36 -38.21 -26.67
CA ILE A 204 12.55 -37.62 -27.30
C ILE A 204 13.29 -38.68 -28.14
N GLN A 205 13.59 -39.84 -27.57
CA GLN A 205 14.29 -40.91 -28.29
C GLN A 205 13.49 -41.44 -29.50
N SER A 206 12.17 -41.47 -29.40
CA SER A 206 11.28 -41.92 -30.48
C SER A 206 11.00 -40.87 -31.56
N ALA A 207 11.40 -39.61 -31.35
CA ALA A 207 11.16 -38.52 -32.30
C ALA A 207 11.85 -38.83 -33.64
N LYS A 208 11.11 -38.71 -34.74
CA LYS A 208 11.59 -39.07 -36.09
C LYS A 208 12.07 -37.86 -36.88
N ASN A 209 11.63 -36.67 -36.52
CA ASN A 209 11.96 -35.43 -37.21
C ASN A 209 12.16 -34.26 -36.23
N MET A 210 12.69 -33.16 -36.76
CA MET A 210 13.05 -31.98 -35.97
C MET A 210 11.84 -31.24 -35.41
N ASP A 211 10.68 -31.33 -36.05
CA ASP A 211 9.49 -30.60 -35.65
C ASP A 211 8.79 -31.29 -34.46
N GLU A 212 8.73 -32.63 -34.48
CA GLU A 212 8.33 -33.44 -33.32
C GLU A 212 9.23 -33.16 -32.12
N LEU A 213 10.55 -33.13 -32.34
CA LEU A 213 11.50 -32.86 -31.27
C LEU A 213 11.29 -31.45 -30.67
N ARG A 214 11.08 -30.43 -31.50
CA ARG A 214 10.79 -29.06 -31.04
C ARG A 214 9.46 -28.95 -30.28
N SER A 215 8.43 -29.67 -30.71
CA SER A 215 7.15 -29.73 -30.00
C SER A 215 7.31 -30.36 -28.61
N ILE A 216 8.09 -31.44 -28.51
CA ILE A 216 8.36 -32.09 -27.22
C ILE A 216 9.10 -31.13 -26.27
N LYS A 217 10.07 -30.34 -26.76
CA LYS A 217 10.77 -29.35 -25.94
C LYS A 217 9.85 -28.25 -25.42
N ALA A 218 8.88 -27.81 -26.23
CA ALA A 218 7.94 -26.77 -25.84
C ALA A 218 6.97 -27.22 -24.73
N GLU A 219 6.67 -28.52 -24.66
CA GLU A 219 5.86 -29.12 -23.58
C GLU A 219 6.62 -29.26 -22.26
N MET A 220 7.95 -29.20 -22.28
CA MET A 220 8.80 -29.42 -21.12
C MET A 220 9.11 -28.10 -20.40
N ARG A 221 8.84 -28.02 -19.10
CA ARG A 221 9.22 -26.89 -18.24
C ARG A 221 10.21 -27.34 -17.18
N GLU A 222 11.24 -26.55 -16.92
CA GLU A 222 12.30 -26.89 -15.95
C GLU A 222 11.75 -27.10 -14.54
N GLU A 223 10.72 -26.33 -14.16
CA GLU A 223 10.05 -26.36 -12.86
C GLU A 223 9.34 -27.70 -12.55
N ASP A 224 9.06 -28.52 -13.57
CA ASP A 224 8.36 -29.80 -13.44
C ASP A 224 9.30 -30.98 -13.08
N TYR A 225 10.61 -30.74 -13.00
CA TYR A 225 11.63 -31.78 -12.81
C TYR A 225 12.63 -31.40 -11.72
N ASP A 226 13.24 -32.41 -11.09
CA ASP A 226 14.47 -32.15 -10.32
C ASP A 226 15.64 -31.81 -11.25
N GLY A 227 16.65 -31.12 -10.72
CA GLY A 227 17.80 -30.66 -11.50
C GLY A 227 18.56 -31.80 -12.20
N PHE A 228 18.56 -33.01 -11.64
CA PHE A 228 19.20 -34.17 -12.26
C PHE A 228 18.41 -34.69 -13.48
N SER A 229 17.10 -34.84 -13.34
CA SER A 229 16.18 -35.31 -14.37
C SER A 229 16.09 -34.30 -15.52
N TRP A 230 16.04 -33.00 -15.20
CA TRP A 230 16.09 -31.94 -16.20
C TRP A 230 17.37 -32.00 -17.03
N THR A 231 18.52 -32.03 -16.36
CA THR A 231 19.83 -32.11 -17.02
C THR A 231 19.93 -33.35 -17.92
N THR A 232 19.43 -34.49 -17.44
CA THR A 232 19.42 -35.75 -18.19
C THR A 232 18.54 -35.65 -19.44
N LEU A 233 17.35 -35.07 -19.34
CA LEU A 233 16.44 -34.87 -20.47
C LEU A 233 17.03 -33.94 -21.52
N ILE A 234 17.65 -32.83 -21.11
CA ILE A 234 18.31 -31.89 -22.03
C ILE A 234 19.48 -32.57 -22.76
N ASN A 235 20.24 -33.42 -22.08
CA ASN A 235 21.32 -34.19 -22.73
C ASN A 235 20.78 -35.18 -23.77
N ILE A 236 19.70 -35.91 -23.44
CA ILE A 236 19.05 -36.83 -24.39
C ILE A 236 18.48 -36.04 -25.58
N PHE A 237 17.87 -34.89 -25.32
CA PHE A 237 17.35 -33.98 -26.35
C PHE A 237 18.45 -33.52 -27.30
N ASN A 238 19.56 -33.00 -26.77
CA ASN A 238 20.67 -32.48 -27.56
C ASN A 238 21.33 -33.59 -28.40
N LYS A 239 21.47 -34.80 -27.83
CA LYS A 239 21.96 -35.96 -28.56
C LYS A 239 21.05 -36.31 -29.74
N ARG A 240 19.74 -36.41 -29.49
CA ARG A 240 18.78 -36.73 -30.55
C ARG A 240 18.69 -35.62 -31.61
N TYR A 241 18.81 -34.37 -31.19
CA TYR A 241 18.86 -33.21 -32.09
C TYR A 241 20.06 -33.30 -33.04
N ALA A 242 21.23 -33.68 -32.53
CA ALA A 242 22.43 -33.88 -33.35
C ALA A 242 22.23 -35.04 -34.35
N GLU A 243 21.72 -36.19 -33.89
CA GLU A 243 21.43 -37.34 -34.76
C GLU A 243 20.47 -36.98 -35.91
N LEU A 244 19.36 -36.30 -35.61
CA LEU A 244 18.37 -35.91 -36.62
C LEU A 244 18.85 -34.76 -37.53
N LYS A 245 19.81 -33.96 -37.06
CA LYS A 245 20.47 -32.93 -37.87
C LYS A 245 21.43 -33.55 -38.87
N ASP A 246 22.22 -34.55 -38.47
CA ASP A 246 23.17 -35.25 -39.36
C ASP A 246 22.45 -36.11 -40.42
N VAL A 247 21.26 -36.63 -40.14
CA VAL A 247 20.44 -37.35 -41.14
C VAL A 247 19.98 -36.45 -42.31
N ARG A 248 19.98 -35.11 -42.14
CA ARG A 248 19.71 -34.17 -43.24
C ARG A 248 20.91 -33.93 -44.15
N ASP A 249 22.09 -34.51 -43.87
CA ASP A 249 23.28 -34.40 -44.71
C ASP A 249 23.92 -35.78 -45.01
N PRO A 250 23.29 -36.65 -45.83
CA PRO A 250 23.98 -37.81 -46.38
C PRO A 250 24.74 -37.42 -47.65
N LYS A 251 25.73 -36.52 -47.56
CA LYS A 251 26.79 -36.32 -48.56
C LYS A 251 28.09 -35.77 -47.92
N LEU A 252 28.85 -36.67 -47.33
CA LEU A 252 30.26 -36.87 -47.66
C LEU A 252 30.47 -38.35 -47.98
#